data_AF-A0A4R5BZU9-F1
#
_entry.id   AF-A0A4R5BZU9-F1
#
_cell.length_a   1.000
_cell.length_b   1.000
_cell.length_c   1.000
_cell.angle_alpha   90.00
_cell.angle_beta   90.00
_cell.angle_gamma   90.00
#
_symmetry.space_group_name_H-M   'P 1'
#
loop_
_entity.id
_entity.type
_entity.pdbx_description
1 polymer ?
#
loop_
_entity_poly.entity_id
_entity_poly.type
_entity_poly.pdbx_seq_one_letter_code
_entity_poly.pdbx_strand_id
1 'polypeptide(L)'
;MVLCVRGSRRQWPQVLAFALVIAGLVMFFVNGEAVVNGAAVECDGSPMRPGQWCMSTSGGGATSYDEEKRNEARGKLVGYAGAGVFTLGIVVFIGNGIARRKNR
;
A
#
# COMPACT_ATOMS: atom_id res chain seq x y z
N MET A 1 32.15 -27.28 -21.55
CA MET A 1 30.75 -27.20 -22.01
C MET A 1 29.98 -26.32 -21.04
N VAL A 2 29.64 -25.09 -21.44
CA VAL A 2 28.78 -24.22 -20.64
C VAL A 2 27.34 -24.45 -21.09
N LEU A 3 26.54 -25.11 -20.26
CA LEU A 3 25.12 -25.35 -20.51
C LEU A 3 24.36 -24.03 -20.36
N CYS A 4 24.14 -23.34 -21.48
CA CYS A 4 23.22 -22.22 -21.55
C CYS A 4 21.78 -22.74 -21.42
N VAL A 5 21.24 -22.73 -20.20
CA VAL A 5 19.83 -23.00 -19.94
C VAL A 5 19.00 -21.88 -20.58
N ARG A 6 18.47 -22.15 -21.77
CA ARG A 6 17.49 -21.30 -22.47
C ARG A 6 16.13 -21.48 -21.80
N GLY A 7 16.02 -21.00 -20.56
CA GLY A 7 14.80 -21.09 -19.76
C GLY A 7 13.78 -20.05 -20.21
N SER A 8 12.58 -20.53 -20.52
CA SER A 8 11.34 -19.77 -20.69
C SER A 8 11.01 -18.92 -19.44
N ARG A 9 11.73 -17.81 -19.22
CA ARG A 9 11.70 -17.00 -17.98
C ARG A 9 11.33 -15.53 -18.20
N ARG A 10 10.89 -15.14 -19.39
CA ARG A 10 10.95 -13.72 -19.83
C ARG A 10 9.78 -12.84 -19.37
N GLN A 11 8.64 -13.39 -18.91
CA GLN A 11 7.44 -12.59 -18.58
C GLN A 11 7.16 -12.43 -17.07
N TRP A 12 7.62 -13.36 -16.23
CA TRP A 12 7.45 -13.31 -14.77
C TRP A 12 7.85 -11.98 -14.10
N PRO A 13 8.98 -11.33 -14.44
CA PRO A 13 9.32 -10.06 -13.82
C PRO A 13 8.38 -8.91 -14.24
N GLN A 14 7.72 -8.99 -15.40
CA GLN A 14 6.66 -8.01 -15.74
C GLN A 14 5.40 -8.27 -14.92
N VAL A 15 4.99 -9.54 -14.79
CA VAL A 15 3.84 -9.93 -13.97
C VAL A 15 4.05 -9.51 -12.51
N LEU A 16 5.25 -9.74 -11.96
CA LEU A 16 5.61 -9.32 -10.62
C LEU A 16 5.58 -7.79 -10.48
N ALA A 17 6.12 -7.05 -11.45
CA ALA A 17 6.07 -5.58 -11.42
C ALA A 17 4.63 -5.05 -11.40
N PHE A 18 3.75 -5.60 -12.24
CA PHE A 18 2.33 -5.24 -12.24
C PHE A 18 1.65 -5.59 -10.92
N ALA A 19 1.92 -6.79 -10.37
CA ALA A 19 1.36 -7.20 -9.09
C ALA A 19 1.78 -6.26 -7.95
N LEU A 20 3.05 -5.85 -7.90
CA LEU A 20 3.56 -4.90 -6.91
C LEU A 20 2.93 -3.51 -7.07
N VAL A 21 2.78 -3.02 -8.30
CA VAL A 21 2.11 -1.74 -8.57
C VAL A 21 0.66 -1.76 -8.10
N ILE A 22 -0.10 -2.82 -8.44
CA ILE A 22 -1.51 -2.94 -8.05
C ILE A 22 -1.63 -3.09 -6.53
N ALA A 23 -0.84 -3.96 -5.91
CA ALA A 23 -0.87 -4.16 -4.46
C ALA A 23 -0.50 -2.89 -3.70
N GLY A 24 0.53 -2.17 -4.16
CA GLY A 24 0.94 -0.90 -3.58
C GLY A 24 -0.13 0.18 -3.69
N LEU A 25 -0.80 0.29 -4.85
CA LEU A 25 -1.94 1.20 -5.04
C LEU A 25 -3.09 0.85 -4.10
N VAL A 26 -3.48 -0.43 -4.03
CA VAL A 26 -4.59 -0.86 -3.16
C VAL A 26 -4.29 -0.54 -1.70
N MET A 27 -3.09 -0.88 -1.22
CA MET A 27 -2.68 -0.56 0.16
C MET A 27 -2.69 0.95 0.41
N PHE A 28 -2.22 1.74 -0.55
CA PHE A 28 -2.17 3.19 -0.44
C PHE A 28 -3.57 3.82 -0.45
N PHE A 29 -4.49 3.40 -1.32
CA PHE A 29 -5.84 3.99 -1.40
C PHE A 29 -6.72 3.58 -0.22
N VAL A 30 -6.69 2.31 0.18
CA VAL A 30 -7.49 1.82 1.33
C VAL A 30 -7.05 2.49 2.64
N ASN A 31 -5.77 2.85 2.76
CA ASN A 31 -5.23 3.47 3.97
C ASN A 31 -4.80 4.93 3.73
N GLY A 32 -5.20 5.51 2.60
CA GLY A 32 -4.76 6.82 2.14
C GLY A 32 -5.31 7.93 3.01
N GLU A 33 -6.56 7.76 3.46
CA GLU A 33 -7.20 8.66 4.42
C GLU A 33 -6.38 8.76 5.70
N ALA A 34 -5.89 7.63 6.23
CA ALA A 34 -4.99 7.65 7.38
C ALA A 34 -3.68 8.40 7.08
N VAL A 35 -3.08 8.25 5.89
CA VAL A 35 -1.84 8.97 5.53
C VAL A 35 -2.07 10.47 5.36
N VAL A 36 -3.22 10.89 4.83
CA VAL A 36 -3.52 12.29 4.47
C VAL A 36 -4.16 13.06 5.64
N ASN A 37 -4.90 12.40 6.54
CA ASN A 37 -5.59 13.03 7.68
C ASN A 37 -4.66 13.49 8.82
N GLY A 38 -3.35 13.21 8.74
CA GLY A 38 -2.36 13.88 9.58
C GLY A 38 -2.38 13.44 11.05
N ALA A 39 -2.99 14.18 11.96
CA ALA A 39 -3.12 13.83 13.39
C ALA A 39 -4.58 13.88 13.89
N ALA A 40 -5.51 14.13 12.98
CA ALA A 40 -6.93 14.20 13.28
C ALA A 40 -7.49 12.77 13.23
N VAL A 41 -7.92 12.30 14.41
CA VAL A 41 -8.70 11.06 14.52
C VAL A 41 -10.11 11.38 14.06
N GLU A 42 -10.62 10.65 13.08
CA GLU A 42 -11.97 10.87 12.53
C GLU A 42 -12.88 9.68 12.85
N CYS A 43 -14.13 9.99 13.19
CA CYS A 43 -15.22 9.05 13.38
C CYS A 43 -16.30 9.38 12.33
N ASP A 44 -16.50 8.49 11.36
CA ASP A 44 -17.50 8.68 10.28
C ASP A 44 -17.37 10.04 9.56
N GLY A 45 -16.13 10.47 9.30
CA GLY A 45 -15.80 11.75 8.66
C GLY A 45 -15.88 12.98 9.57
N SER A 46 -16.14 12.81 10.88
CA SER A 46 -16.12 13.90 11.85
C SER A 46 -14.89 13.84 12.76
N PRO A 47 -14.17 14.96 12.98
CA PRO A 47 -12.99 14.98 13.83
C PRO A 47 -13.35 14.75 15.31
N MET A 48 -12.54 13.94 15.95
CA MET A 48 -12.78 13.42 17.29
C MET A 48 -11.82 14.06 18.31
N ARG A 49 -12.30 14.37 19.52
CA ARG A 49 -11.47 14.91 20.61
C ARG A 49 -10.99 13.81 21.56
N PRO A 50 -9.83 13.99 22.24
CA PRO A 50 -9.37 13.05 23.27
C PRO A 50 -10.46 12.78 24.32
N GLY A 51 -10.67 11.50 24.64
CA GLY A 51 -11.69 11.06 25.60
C GLY A 51 -13.12 10.91 25.05
N GLN A 52 -13.35 11.22 23.77
CA GLN A 52 -14.63 10.92 23.12
C GLN A 52 -14.71 9.46 22.69
N TRP A 53 -15.94 8.99 22.49
CA TRP A 53 -16.27 7.67 21.99
C TRP A 53 -16.94 7.78 20.63
N CYS A 54 -16.53 6.92 19.70
CA CYS A 54 -17.06 6.85 18.35
C CYS A 54 -18.11 5.76 18.36
N MET A 55 -19.36 6.13 18.08
CA MET A 55 -20.40 5.15 17.83
C MET A 55 -20.59 5.09 16.33
N SER A 56 -20.18 3.97 15.72
CA SER A 56 -20.33 3.78 14.30
C SER A 56 -21.81 3.63 13.96
N THR A 57 -22.33 4.53 13.12
CA THR A 57 -23.72 4.51 12.65
C THR A 57 -24.02 3.31 11.75
N SER A 58 -22.97 2.69 11.18
CA SER A 58 -23.03 1.58 10.22
C SER A 58 -22.95 0.18 10.84
N GLY A 59 -23.13 0.06 12.17
CA GLY A 59 -23.21 -1.23 12.87
C GLY A 59 -21.90 -1.74 13.48
N GLY A 60 -20.88 -0.88 13.56
CA GLY A 60 -19.68 -1.13 14.37
C GLY A 60 -19.91 -0.76 15.85
N GLY A 61 -19.29 -1.51 16.77
CA GLY A 61 -19.34 -1.22 18.20
C GLY A 61 -18.78 0.16 18.58
N ALA A 62 -18.91 0.55 19.84
CA ALA A 62 -18.35 1.81 20.33
C ALA A 62 -16.81 1.67 20.46
N THR A 63 -16.06 2.43 19.68
CA THR A 63 -14.59 2.51 19.76
C THR A 63 -14.17 3.78 20.48
N SER A 64 -13.16 3.67 21.34
CA SER A 64 -12.61 4.83 22.04
C SER A 64 -11.66 5.62 21.14
N TYR A 65 -11.48 6.91 21.42
CA TYR A 65 -10.51 7.76 20.73
C TYR A 65 -9.11 7.13 20.63
N ASP A 66 -8.64 6.47 21.70
CA ASP A 66 -7.31 5.85 21.72
C ASP A 66 -7.22 4.60 20.84
N GLU A 67 -8.33 3.85 20.70
CA GLU A 67 -8.43 2.72 19.78
C GLU A 67 -8.42 3.18 18.32
N GLU A 68 -9.21 4.21 18.00
CA GLU A 68 -9.23 4.81 16.66
C GLU A 68 -7.86 5.38 16.29
N LYS A 69 -7.23 6.10 17.21
CA LYS A 69 -5.86 6.62 17.03
C LYS A 69 -4.85 5.52 16.75
N ARG A 70 -4.98 4.36 17.42
CA ARG A 70 -4.09 3.21 17.19
C ARG A 70 -4.35 2.55 15.83
N ASN A 71 -5.61 2.47 15.40
CA ASN A 71 -5.97 1.99 14.08
C ASN A 71 -5.48 2.92 12.97
N GLU A 72 -5.63 4.23 13.14
CA GLU A 72 -5.16 5.23 12.19
C GLU A 72 -3.62 5.20 12.06
N ALA A 73 -2.89 5.01 13.17
CA ALA A 73 -1.45 4.84 13.16
C ALA A 73 -1.01 3.58 12.38
N ARG A 74 -1.76 2.48 12.49
CA ARG A 74 -1.55 1.27 11.68
C ARG A 74 -1.86 1.54 10.21
N GLY A 75 -2.98 2.21 9.93
CA GLY A 75 -3.36 2.62 8.58
C GLY A 75 -2.26 3.46 7.92
N LYS A 76 -1.71 4.47 8.61
CA LYS A 76 -0.57 5.26 8.13
C LYS A 76 0.61 4.39 7.75
N LEU A 77 1.01 3.47 8.62
CA LEU A 77 2.13 2.57 8.37
C LEU A 77 1.88 1.72 7.10
N VAL A 78 0.68 1.18 6.96
CA VAL A 78 0.27 0.38 5.80
C VAL A 78 0.22 1.22 4.54
N GLY A 79 -0.24 2.46 4.60
CA GLY A 79 -0.25 3.39 3.48
C GLY A 79 1.16 3.76 3.01
N TYR A 80 2.09 4.04 3.94
CA TYR A 80 3.50 4.24 3.62
C TYR A 80 4.16 2.99 3.03
N ALA A 81 3.85 1.81 3.60
CA ALA A 81 4.31 0.53 3.03
C ALA A 81 3.77 0.35 1.60
N GLY A 82 2.50 0.69 1.36
CA GLY A 82 1.88 0.68 0.02
C GLY A 82 2.62 1.58 -0.97
N ALA A 83 2.96 2.81 -0.57
CA ALA A 83 3.75 3.73 -1.39
C ALA A 83 5.15 3.16 -1.73
N GLY A 84 5.80 2.51 -0.76
CA GLY A 84 7.08 1.82 -0.96
C GLY A 84 6.97 0.65 -1.95
N VAL A 85 5.97 -0.21 -1.78
CA VAL A 85 5.70 -1.36 -2.66
C VAL A 85 5.37 -0.91 -4.09
N PHE A 86 4.59 0.15 -4.24
CA PHE A 86 4.29 0.75 -5.54
C PHE A 86 5.56 1.25 -6.24
N THR A 87 6.41 1.98 -5.52
CA THR A 87 7.68 2.50 -6.03
C THR A 87 8.61 1.38 -6.47
N LEU A 88 8.71 0.31 -5.67
CA LEU A 88 9.45 -0.91 -6.03
C LEU A 88 8.92 -1.54 -7.32
N GLY A 89 7.60 -1.63 -7.47
CA GLY A 89 6.96 -2.12 -8.69
C GLY A 89 7.36 -1.32 -9.94
N ILE A 90 7.38 0.02 -9.84
CA ILE A 90 7.83 0.90 -10.93
C ILE A 90 9.31 0.67 -11.26
N VAL A 91 10.18 0.61 -10.26
CA VAL A 91 11.62 0.40 -10.45
C VAL A 91 11.87 -0.93 -11.17
N VAL A 92 11.20 -2.00 -10.76
CA VAL A 92 11.29 -3.31 -11.43
C VAL A 92 10.76 -3.22 -12.86
N PHE A 93 9.66 -2.51 -13.09
CA PHE A 93 9.09 -2.33 -14.44
C PHE A 93 10.09 -1.64 -15.39
N ILE A 94 10.64 -0.49 -14.97
CA ILE A 94 11.61 0.29 -15.77
C ILE A 94 12.90 -0.51 -15.97
N GLY A 95 13.45 -1.09 -14.90
CA GLY A 95 14.69 -1.87 -14.97
C GLY A 95 14.58 -3.05 -15.94
N ASN A 96 13.42 -3.72 -15.95
CA ASN A 96 13.15 -4.82 -16.87
C ASN A 96 13.00 -4.34 -18.32
N GLY A 97 12.45 -3.14 -18.54
CA GLY A 97 12.44 -2.49 -19.86
C GLY A 97 13.85 -2.20 -20.38
N ILE A 98 14.73 -1.66 -19.54
CA ILE A 98 16.14 -1.38 -19.88
C ILE A 98 16.89 -2.69 -20.17
N ALA A 99 16.75 -3.70 -19.32
CA ALA A 99 17.40 -5.00 -19.48
C ALA A 99 16.99 -5.69 -20.80
N ARG A 100 15.72 -5.58 -21.20
CA ARG A 100 15.25 -6.08 -22.49
C ARG A 100 15.85 -5.34 -23.68
N ARG A 101 16.07 -4.03 -23.57
CA ARG A 101 16.67 -3.21 -24.63
C ARG A 101 18.15 -3.51 -24.85
N LYS A 102 18.90 -3.78 -23.77
CA LYS A 102 20.33 -4.16 -23.83
C LYS A 102 20.55 -5.57 -24.40
N ASN A 103 19.57 -6.45 -24.26
CA ASN A 103 19.66 -7.86 -24.67
C ASN A 103 19.03 -8.12 -26.06
N ARG A 104 18.85 -7.07 -26.86
CA ARG A 104 18.34 -7.06 -28.23
C ARG A 104 19.38 -6.41 -29.13
#